data_AF-A0A2V6RED7-F1
#
_entry.id   AF-A0A2V6RED7-F1
#
_cell.length_a   1.000
_cell.length_b   1.000
_cell.length_c   1.000
_cell.angle_alpha   90.00
_cell.angle_beta   90.00
_cell.angle_gamma   90.00
#
_symmetry.space_group_name_H-M   'P 1'
#
loop_
_entity.id
_entity.type
_entity.pdbx_description
1 polymer ?
#
loop_
_entity_poly.entity_id
_entity_poly.type
_entity_poly.pdbx_seq_one_letter_code
_entity_poly.pdbx_strand_id
1 'polypeptide(L)'
;MAPVEWLRRWTIAASLASLPFILAHAVEDFGEGIAQRVGLSTGVGAFLLGGYLAGQCLGLVLVGRGRPAGFRLTVWIGLIWLAGALFEHGRVLLAGHFRTGAASVLWIGGLLLTQGACVVLAWAGARGARPRRG
;
A
#
# COMPACT_ATOMS: atom_id res chain seq x y z
N MET A 1 24.73 6.52 9.26
CA MET A 1 24.12 5.84 8.10
C MET A 1 23.89 6.86 7.00
N ALA A 2 24.20 6.54 5.74
CA ALA A 2 23.83 7.43 4.63
C ALA A 2 22.30 7.64 4.63
N PRO A 3 21.79 8.86 4.39
CA PRO A 3 20.35 9.15 4.46
C PRO A 3 19.48 8.20 3.62
N VAL A 4 19.98 7.75 2.46
CA VAL A 4 19.28 6.82 1.57
C VAL A 4 19.21 5.39 2.14
N GLU A 5 20.23 4.96 2.87
CA GLU A 5 20.26 3.64 3.50
C GLU A 5 19.20 3.52 4.60
N TRP A 6 19.03 4.59 5.39
CA TRP A 6 17.97 4.68 6.38
C TRP A 6 16.59 4.65 5.72
N LEU A 7 16.39 5.45 4.67
CA LEU A 7 15.14 5.47 3.90
C LEU A 7 14.80 4.11 3.30
N ARG A 8 15.81 3.39 2.79
CA ARG A 8 15.66 2.02 2.26
C ARG A 8 15.09 1.07 3.31
N ARG A 9 15.73 1.00 4.48
CA ARG A 9 15.32 0.10 5.57
C ARG A 9 13.90 0.38 6.05
N TRP A 10 13.58 1.66 6.26
CA TRP A 10 12.25 2.04 6.73
C TRP A 10 11.16 1.88 5.66
N THR A 11 11.48 2.06 4.38
CA THR A 11 10.54 1.75 3.29
C THR A 11 10.20 0.26 3.29
N ILE A 12 11.21 -0.61 3.49
CA ILE A 12 10.99 -2.06 3.58
C ILE A 12 10.17 -2.39 4.82
N ALA A 13 10.56 -1.86 5.99
CA ALA A 13 9.88 -2.13 7.25
C ALA A 13 8.41 -1.69 7.21
N ALA A 14 8.12 -0.48 6.72
CA ALA A 14 6.75 0.02 6.61
C ALA A 14 5.90 -0.83 5.65
N SER A 15 6.47 -1.28 4.53
CA SER A 15 5.76 -2.12 3.57
C SER A 15 5.46 -3.51 4.15
N LEU A 16 6.40 -4.12 4.87
CA LEU A 16 6.15 -5.39 5.55
C LEU A 16 5.12 -5.23 6.69
N ALA A 17 5.23 -4.16 7.47
CA ALA A 17 4.27 -3.84 8.53
C ALA A 17 2.85 -3.59 8.01
N SER A 18 2.70 -3.24 6.73
CA SER A 18 1.40 -3.04 6.10
C SER A 18 0.66 -4.35 5.77
N LEU A 19 1.38 -5.47 5.63
CA LEU A 19 0.80 -6.72 5.12
C LEU A 19 -0.36 -7.26 5.98
N PRO A 20 -0.29 -7.28 7.34
CA PRO A 20 -1.41 -7.73 8.16
C PRO A 20 -2.69 -6.92 7.91
N PHE A 21 -2.56 -5.60 7.71
CA PHE A 21 -3.69 -4.71 7.45
C PHE A 21 -4.24 -4.89 6.04
N ILE A 22 -3.37 -4.95 5.03
CA ILE A 22 -3.76 -5.18 3.63
C ILE A 22 -4.49 -6.50 3.47
N LEU A 23 -3.92 -7.59 4.00
CA LEU A 23 -4.48 -8.92 3.80
C LEU A 23 -5.80 -9.08 4.56
N ALA A 24 -5.88 -8.60 5.81
CA ALA A 24 -7.13 -8.62 6.57
C ALA A 24 -8.22 -7.80 5.87
N HIS A 25 -7.90 -6.60 5.40
CA HIS A 25 -8.83 -5.74 4.69
C HIS A 25 -9.28 -6.35 3.35
N ALA A 26 -8.36 -6.90 2.56
CA ALA A 26 -8.70 -7.52 1.28
C ALA A 26 -9.61 -8.75 1.46
N VAL A 27 -9.40 -9.55 2.51
CA VAL A 27 -10.28 -10.68 2.83
C VAL A 27 -11.68 -10.21 3.21
N GLU A 28 -11.80 -9.14 4.00
CA GLU A 28 -13.07 -8.50 4.33
C GLU A 28 -13.79 -8.01 3.05
N ASP A 29 -13.08 -7.30 2.16
CA ASP A 29 -13.64 -6.80 0.90
C ASP A 29 -14.14 -7.92 -0.03
N PHE A 30 -13.42 -9.05 -0.10
CA PHE A 30 -13.90 -10.22 -0.84
C PHE A 30 -15.15 -10.83 -0.20
N GLY A 31 -15.20 -10.90 1.13
CA GLY A 31 -16.37 -11.39 1.87
C GLY A 31 -17.61 -10.52 1.68
N GLU A 32 -17.43 -9.19 1.57
CA GLU A 32 -18.50 -8.22 1.32
C GLU A 32 -18.88 -8.04 -0.15
N GLY A 33 -18.14 -8.72 -1.04
CA GLY A 33 -18.38 -8.69 -2.47
C GLY A 33 -18.08 -7.34 -3.13
N ILE A 34 -17.09 -6.59 -2.63
CA ILE A 34 -16.76 -5.25 -3.14
C ILE A 34 -16.38 -5.29 -4.63
N ALA A 35 -15.60 -6.29 -5.05
CA ALA A 35 -15.21 -6.47 -6.45
C ALA A 35 -16.43 -6.64 -7.38
N GLN A 36 -17.46 -7.35 -6.93
CA GLN A 36 -18.68 -7.62 -7.69
C GLN A 36 -19.54 -6.36 -7.84
N ARG A 37 -19.50 -5.43 -6.88
CA ARG A 37 -20.20 -4.14 -6.95
C ARG A 37 -19.68 -3.26 -8.08
N VAL A 38 -18.42 -3.43 -8.46
CA VAL A 38 -17.79 -2.75 -9.61
C VAL A 38 -17.75 -3.61 -10.87
N GLY A 39 -18.52 -4.71 -10.90
CA GLY A 39 -18.69 -5.57 -12.08
C GLY A 39 -17.56 -6.59 -12.30
N LEU A 40 -16.66 -6.78 -11.33
CA LEU A 40 -15.59 -7.78 -11.42
C LEU A 40 -16.03 -9.11 -10.81
N SER A 41 -15.69 -10.22 -11.48
CA SER A 41 -15.84 -11.54 -10.86
C SER A 41 -14.82 -11.73 -9.74
N THR A 42 -15.11 -12.61 -8.77
CA THR A 42 -14.19 -12.93 -7.67
C THR A 42 -12.82 -13.34 -8.19
N GLY A 43 -12.76 -14.16 -9.24
CA GLY A 43 -11.51 -14.63 -9.83
C GLY A 43 -10.68 -13.49 -10.44
N VAL A 44 -11.32 -12.54 -11.13
CA VAL A 44 -10.63 -11.37 -11.68
C VAL A 44 -10.13 -10.47 -10.55
N GLY A 45 -10.95 -10.23 -9.53
CA GLY A 45 -10.53 -9.46 -8.34
C GLY A 45 -9.31 -10.09 -7.66
N ALA A 46 -9.32 -11.41 -7.45
CA ALA A 46 -8.21 -12.14 -6.84
C ALA A 46 -6.93 -12.08 -7.69
N PHE A 47 -7.06 -12.21 -9.03
CA PHE A 47 -5.94 -12.07 -9.95
C PHE A 47 -5.31 -10.67 -9.88
N LEU A 48 -6.14 -9.62 -9.89
CA LEU A 48 -5.67 -8.24 -9.79
C LEU A 48 -4.97 -7.98 -8.45
N LEU A 49 -5.56 -8.43 -7.34
CA LEU A 49 -4.92 -8.35 -6.03
C LEU A 49 -3.56 -9.07 -6.01
N GLY A 50 -3.50 -10.28 -6.56
CA GLY A 50 -2.25 -11.05 -6.65
C GLY A 50 -1.17 -10.33 -7.45
N GLY A 51 -1.53 -9.80 -8.63
CA GLY A 51 -0.61 -9.00 -9.45
C GLY A 51 -0.12 -7.74 -8.72
N TYR A 52 -1.00 -7.13 -7.94
CA TYR A 52 -0.70 -5.93 -7.18
C TYR A 52 0.24 -6.20 -5.99
N LEU A 53 -0.01 -7.27 -5.23
CA LEU A 53 0.89 -7.76 -4.19
C LEU A 53 2.25 -8.19 -4.77
N ALA A 54 2.27 -8.82 -5.93
CA ALA A 54 3.51 -9.15 -6.64
C ALA A 54 4.29 -7.87 -7.01
N GLY A 55 3.59 -6.82 -7.47
CA GLY A 55 4.17 -5.49 -7.69
C GLY A 55 4.76 -4.88 -6.43
N GLN A 56 4.09 -5.01 -5.28
CA GLN A 56 4.60 -4.57 -3.98
C GLN A 56 5.88 -5.32 -3.59
N CYS A 57 5.89 -6.65 -3.73
CA CYS A 57 7.07 -7.48 -3.49
C CYS A 57 8.24 -7.12 -4.42
N LEU A 58 7.96 -6.90 -5.71
CA LEU A 58 8.97 -6.44 -6.67
C LEU A 58 9.56 -5.08 -6.27
N GLY A 59 8.71 -4.14 -5.84
CA GLY A 59 9.12 -2.86 -5.28
C GLY A 59 10.12 -3.04 -4.13
N LEU A 60 9.79 -3.91 -3.17
CA LEU A 60 10.65 -4.21 -2.03
C LEU A 60 11.99 -4.82 -2.44
N VAL A 61 11.99 -5.78 -3.37
CA VAL A 61 13.22 -6.39 -3.89
C VAL A 61 14.11 -5.33 -4.53
N LEU A 62 13.54 -4.45 -5.36
CA LEU A 62 14.28 -3.38 -6.02
C LEU A 62 14.82 -2.34 -5.02
N VAL A 63 14.03 -1.97 -4.00
CA VAL A 63 14.47 -1.11 -2.90
C VAL A 63 15.62 -1.77 -2.14
N GLY A 64 15.51 -3.05 -1.78
CA GLY A 64 16.55 -3.81 -1.11
C GLY A 64 17.86 -3.86 -1.90
N ARG A 65 17.77 -3.99 -3.23
CA ARG A 65 18.92 -3.92 -4.16
C ARG A 65 19.44 -2.50 -4.41
N GLY A 66 18.90 -1.48 -3.74
CA GLY A 66 19.33 -0.08 -3.90
C GLY A 66 18.97 0.53 -5.25
N ARG A 67 18.02 -0.06 -6.00
CA ARG A 67 17.63 0.45 -7.32
C ARG A 67 16.60 1.59 -7.17
N PRO A 68 16.82 2.78 -7.77
CA PRO A 68 15.88 3.90 -7.67
C PRO A 68 14.46 3.60 -8.20
N ALA A 69 14.37 2.64 -9.13
CA ALA A 69 13.08 2.17 -9.65
C ALA A 69 12.21 1.52 -8.57
N GLY A 70 12.81 0.88 -7.56
CA GLY A 70 12.09 0.27 -6.45
C GLY A 70 11.30 1.31 -5.66
N PHE A 71 11.94 2.42 -5.29
CA PHE A 71 11.26 3.52 -4.59
C PHE A 71 10.07 4.08 -5.40
N ARG A 72 10.24 4.27 -6.71
CA ARG A 72 9.14 4.75 -7.57
C ARG A 72 7.98 3.76 -7.63
N LEU A 73 8.27 2.48 -7.75
CA LEU A 73 7.24 1.44 -7.75
C LEU A 73 6.51 1.41 -6.40
N THR A 74 7.23 1.46 -5.27
CA THR A 74 6.63 1.53 -3.94
C THR A 74 5.74 2.76 -3.75
N VAL A 75 6.10 3.92 -4.32
CA VAL A 75 5.21 5.10 -4.29
C VAL A 75 3.89 4.81 -5.00
N TRP A 76 3.93 4.26 -6.22
CA TRP A 76 2.71 3.98 -6.97
C TRP A 76 1.81 2.93 -6.31
N ILE A 77 2.42 1.86 -5.78
CA ILE A 77 1.71 0.86 -4.98
C ILE A 77 1.14 1.50 -3.69
N GLY A 78 1.88 2.38 -3.03
CA GLY A 78 1.33 3.07 -1.86
C GLY A 78 0.10 3.91 -2.22
N LEU A 79 0.20 4.68 -3.30
CA LEU A 79 -0.88 5.57 -3.75
C LEU A 79 -2.13 4.82 -4.20
N ILE A 80 -2.00 3.70 -4.92
CA ILE A 80 -3.16 2.93 -5.39
C ILE A 80 -3.86 2.25 -4.19
N TRP A 81 -3.12 1.77 -3.18
CA TRP A 81 -3.71 1.23 -1.95
C TRP A 81 -4.51 2.30 -1.21
N LEU A 82 -3.91 3.48 -1.03
CA LEU A 82 -4.57 4.61 -0.37
C LEU A 82 -5.80 5.08 -1.13
N ALA A 83 -5.71 5.17 -2.46
CA ALA A 83 -6.81 5.59 -3.31
C ALA A 83 -8.00 4.61 -3.22
N GLY A 84 -7.73 3.30 -3.27
CA GLY A 84 -8.77 2.28 -3.11
C GLY A 84 -9.47 2.36 -1.75
N ALA A 85 -8.68 2.39 -0.66
CA ALA A 85 -9.21 2.48 0.69
C ALA A 85 -10.05 3.76 0.92
N LEU A 86 -9.61 4.90 0.39
CA LEU A 86 -10.34 6.16 0.52
C LEU A 86 -11.57 6.23 -0.40
N PHE A 87 -11.52 5.62 -1.58
CA PHE A 87 -12.67 5.59 -2.49
C PHE A 87 -13.85 4.82 -1.88
N GLU A 88 -13.58 3.64 -1.33
CA GLU A 88 -14.64 2.80 -0.75
C GLU A 88 -15.06 3.28 0.64
N HIS A 89 -14.10 3.66 1.50
CA HIS A 89 -14.36 3.91 2.92
C HIS A 89 -14.21 5.37 3.35
N GLY A 90 -13.81 6.29 2.47
CA GLY A 90 -13.53 7.68 2.83
C GLY A 90 -14.74 8.40 3.45
N ARG A 91 -15.94 8.18 2.93
CA ARG A 91 -17.18 8.76 3.50
C ARG A 91 -17.52 8.16 4.85
N VAL A 92 -17.27 6.87 5.04
CA VAL A 92 -17.51 6.15 6.30
C VAL A 92 -16.53 6.62 7.38
N LEU A 93 -15.26 6.78 7.03
CA LEU A 93 -14.20 7.32 7.89
C LEU A 93 -14.52 8.75 8.34
N LEU A 94 -14.99 9.61 7.42
CA LEU A 94 -15.34 11.00 7.73
C LEU A 94 -16.64 11.12 8.55
N ALA A 95 -17.58 10.20 8.36
CA ALA A 95 -18.86 10.21 9.06
C ALA A 95 -18.80 9.54 10.44
N GLY A 96 -17.74 8.81 10.78
CA GLY A 96 -17.60 8.10 12.06
C GLY A 96 -18.57 6.93 12.27
N HIS A 97 -19.33 6.54 11.25
CA HIS A 97 -20.38 5.51 11.32
C HIS A 97 -19.91 4.22 10.64
N PHE A 98 -19.14 3.40 11.34
CA PHE A 98 -18.67 2.11 10.82
C PHE A 98 -19.77 1.05 10.92
N ARG A 99 -20.36 0.66 9.78
CA ARG A 99 -21.41 -0.37 9.70
C ARG A 99 -20.90 -1.80 10.03
N THR A 100 -19.59 -2.04 10.06
CA THR A 100 -18.97 -3.38 10.03
C THR A 100 -18.12 -3.72 11.26
N GLY A 101 -18.10 -2.87 12.30
CA GLY A 101 -17.44 -3.14 13.58
C GLY A 101 -15.98 -2.67 13.67
N ALA A 102 -15.45 -2.62 14.89
CA ALA A 102 -14.16 -2.00 15.22
C ALA A 102 -12.94 -2.62 14.50
N ALA A 103 -13.04 -3.87 14.02
CA ALA A 103 -11.97 -4.55 13.31
C ALA A 103 -11.71 -3.95 11.91
N SER A 104 -12.76 -3.65 11.15
CA SER A 104 -12.65 -2.99 9.82
C SER A 104 -11.92 -1.64 9.91
N VAL A 105 -12.22 -0.88 10.97
CA VAL A 105 -11.53 0.39 11.29
C VAL A 105 -10.04 0.20 11.49
N LEU A 106 -9.65 -0.85 12.22
CA LEU A 106 -8.26 -1.16 12.49
C LEU A 106 -7.52 -1.53 11.20
N TRP A 107 -8.15 -2.33 10.32
CA TRP A 107 -7.55 -2.75 9.05
C TRP A 107 -7.35 -1.56 8.13
N ILE A 108 -8.39 -0.76 7.90
CA ILE A 108 -8.32 0.42 7.04
C ILE A 108 -7.37 1.46 7.63
N GLY A 109 -7.47 1.76 8.93
CA GLY A 109 -6.61 2.73 9.60
C GLY A 109 -5.13 2.34 9.56
N GLY A 110 -4.83 1.07 9.83
CA GLY A 110 -3.48 0.53 9.72
C GLY A 110 -2.95 0.52 8.29
N LEU A 111 -3.78 0.20 7.30
CA LEU A 111 -3.44 0.30 5.88
C LEU A 111 -3.11 1.74 5.51
N LEU A 112 -3.98 2.69 5.83
CA LEU A 112 -3.78 4.11 5.51
C LEU A 112 -2.50 4.65 6.14
N LEU A 113 -2.25 4.34 7.41
CA LEU A 113 -1.05 4.77 8.11
C LEU A 113 0.23 4.17 7.50
N THR A 114 0.27 2.86 7.32
CA THR A 114 1.47 2.15 6.86
C THR A 114 1.76 2.42 5.38
N GLN A 115 0.74 2.48 4.52
CA GLN A 115 0.91 2.84 3.10
C GLN A 115 1.24 4.32 2.94
N GLY A 116 0.65 5.21 3.76
CA GLY A 116 1.05 6.62 3.82
C GLY A 116 2.53 6.78 4.17
N ALA A 117 3.00 6.07 5.19
CA ALA A 117 4.41 6.04 5.56
C ALA A 117 5.28 5.50 4.41
N CYS A 118 4.86 4.42 3.73
CA CYS A 118 5.56 3.88 2.56
C CYS A 118 5.71 4.92 1.46
N VAL A 119 4.64 5.63 1.10
CA VAL A 119 4.68 6.68 0.06
C VAL A 119 5.67 7.77 0.44
N VAL A 120 5.61 8.29 1.67
CA VAL A 120 6.50 9.38 2.12
C VAL A 120 7.97 8.95 2.10
N LEU A 121 8.27 7.79 2.68
CA LEU A 121 9.63 7.26 2.76
C LEU A 121 10.19 6.93 1.37
N ALA A 122 9.39 6.27 0.53
CA ALA A 122 9.80 5.90 -0.81
C ALA A 122 9.96 7.13 -1.72
N TRP A 123 9.09 8.14 -1.58
CA TRP A 123 9.23 9.40 -2.30
C TRP A 123 10.52 10.14 -1.93
N ALA A 124 10.83 10.23 -0.64
CA ALA A 124 12.10 10.80 -0.18
C ALA A 124 13.30 9.99 -0.70
N GLY A 125 13.23 8.66 -0.67
CA GLY A 125 14.24 7.76 -1.22
C GLY A 125 14.45 7.95 -2.73
N ALA A 126 13.36 8.08 -3.50
CA ALA A 126 13.42 8.31 -4.93
C ALA A 126 14.08 9.65 -5.28
N ARG A 127 13.87 10.71 -4.48
CA ARG A 127 14.53 12.01 -4.67
C ARG A 127 16.02 11.96 -4.31
N GLY A 128 16.36 11.30 -3.20
CA GLY A 128 17.76 11.16 -2.75
C GLY A 128 18.61 10.24 -3.64
N ALA A 129 17.98 9.30 -4.34
CA ALA A 129 18.64 8.37 -5.26
C ALA A 129 18.81 8.89 -6.70
N ARG A 130 18.41 10.15 -6.98
CA ARG A 130 18.67 10.77 -8.29
C ARG A 130 20.17 11.01 -8.46
N PRO A 131 20.76 10.70 -9.63
CA PRO A 131 22.11 11.12 -9.94
C PRO A 131 22.18 12.65 -9.80
N ARG A 132 23.18 13.16 -9.08
CA ARG A 132 23.55 14.57 -9.19
C ARG A 132 23.87 14.81 -10.66
N ARG A 133 23.06 15.60 -11.36
CA ARG A 133 23.42 16.07 -12.69
C ARG A 133 24.67 16.92 -12.50
N GLY A 134 25.80 16.43 -13.02
CA GLY A 134 27.05 17.19 -13.13
C GLY A 134 26.91 18.28 -14.17
#